data_AF-A0A834I8D4-F1
#
_entry.id   AF-A0A834I8D4-F1
#
_cell.length_a   1.000
_cell.length_b   1.000
_cell.length_c   1.000
_cell.angle_alpha   90.00
_cell.angle_beta   90.00
_cell.angle_gamma   90.00
#
_symmetry.space_group_name_H-M   'P 1'
#
loop_
_entity.id
_entity.type
_entity.pdbx_description
1 polymer ?
#
loop_
_entity_poly.entity_id
_entity_poly.type
_entity_poly.pdbx_seq_one_letter_code
_entity_poly.pdbx_strand_id
1 'polypeptide(L)'
;MPITPVACSLMASFMSAITILGVSSENYTFGFQFVVINLSYLVFTPVAAYLYLPVFFKLQATSVYQYLELRFGKTTRLAASICYTLQMVLYMGVVVYAPSLALEALTGINRVSAILSMGLVCSFYSTIGGMKAVLMTDVFQSILMFLGVFSIIGAALLQH
;
A
#
# COMPACT_ATOMS: atom_id res chain seq x y z
N MET A 1 -6.50 4.73 19.46
CA MET A 1 -7.07 3.73 18.54
C MET A 1 -6.57 2.37 18.99
N PRO A 2 -7.37 1.29 18.87
CA PRO A 2 -6.89 -0.06 19.15
C PRO A 2 -5.68 -0.39 18.26
N ILE A 3 -4.74 -1.18 18.77
CA ILE A 3 -3.47 -1.49 18.10
C ILE A 3 -3.71 -2.36 16.85
N THR A 4 -4.72 -3.23 16.90
CA THR A 4 -4.97 -4.24 15.87
C THR A 4 -5.38 -3.66 14.52
N PRO A 5 -6.31 -2.69 14.38
CA PRO A 5 -6.65 -2.15 13.06
C PRO A 5 -5.53 -1.27 12.48
N VAL A 6 -4.74 -0.63 13.34
CA VAL A 6 -3.59 0.18 12.91
C VAL A 6 -2.49 -0.74 12.36
N ALA A 7 -2.18 -1.84 13.05
CA ALA A 7 -1.22 -2.82 12.55
C ALA A 7 -1.68 -3.48 11.25
N CYS A 8 -2.96 -3.88 11.17
CA CYS A 8 -3.52 -4.47 9.95
C CYS A 8 -3.53 -3.49 8.77
N SER A 9 -3.92 -2.22 8.96
CA SER A 9 -3.87 -1.25 7.87
C SER A 9 -2.44 -0.85 7.49
N LEU A 10 -1.50 -0.79 8.45
CA LEU A 10 -0.09 -0.59 8.13
C LEU A 10 0.44 -1.73 7.24
N MET A 11 0.10 -2.97 7.58
CA MET A 11 0.42 -4.15 6.77
C MET A 11 -0.28 -4.09 5.40
N ALA A 12 -1.57 -3.76 5.35
CA ALA A 12 -2.35 -3.60 4.12
C ALA A 12 -1.74 -2.55 3.18
N SER A 13 -1.29 -1.43 3.76
CA SER A 13 -0.66 -0.34 3.03
C SER A 13 0.65 -0.77 2.37
N PHE A 14 1.40 -1.68 3.01
CA PHE A 14 2.60 -2.26 2.42
C PHE A 14 2.29 -3.36 1.39
N MET A 15 1.18 -4.09 1.56
CA MET A 15 0.73 -5.13 0.64
C MET A 15 -0.26 -4.57 -0.40
N SER A 16 0.27 -3.98 -1.47
CA SER A 16 -0.55 -3.55 -2.61
C SER A 16 -0.90 -4.72 -3.55
N ALA A 17 -1.99 -4.61 -4.31
CA ALA A 17 -2.28 -5.55 -5.41
C ALA A 17 -1.12 -5.64 -6.42
N ILE A 18 -0.37 -4.55 -6.61
CA ILE A 18 0.83 -4.51 -7.45
C ILE A 18 1.92 -5.41 -6.87
N THR A 19 2.12 -5.44 -5.55
CA THR A 19 3.17 -6.29 -4.98
C THR A 19 2.79 -7.76 -5.11
N ILE A 20 1.52 -8.14 -4.92
CA ILE A 20 1.12 -9.53 -5.12
C ILE A 20 1.33 -9.98 -6.56
N LEU A 21 0.83 -9.22 -7.54
CA LEU A 21 0.97 -9.59 -8.96
C LEU A 21 2.41 -9.48 -9.44
N GLY A 22 3.09 -8.37 -9.11
CA GLY A 22 4.45 -8.07 -9.55
C GLY A 22 5.50 -8.97 -8.91
N VAL A 23 5.42 -9.23 -7.60
CA VAL A 23 6.37 -10.13 -6.92
C VAL A 23 6.15 -11.57 -7.37
N SER A 24 4.91 -11.99 -7.62
CA SER A 24 4.65 -13.33 -8.16
C SER A 24 5.17 -13.48 -9.59
N SER A 25 4.97 -12.49 -10.46
CA SER A 25 5.50 -12.52 -11.83
C SER A 25 7.03 -12.48 -11.86
N GLU A 26 7.65 -11.70 -10.97
CA GLU A 26 9.09 -11.61 -10.83
C GLU A 26 9.69 -12.94 -10.37
N ASN A 27 9.12 -13.55 -9.31
CA ASN A 27 9.59 -14.86 -8.83
C ASN A 27 9.39 -15.97 -9.87
N TYR A 28 8.32 -15.90 -10.67
CA TYR A 28 8.10 -16.85 -11.75
C TYR A 28 9.15 -16.73 -12.86
N THR A 29 9.58 -15.51 -13.19
CA THR A 29 10.48 -15.24 -14.32
C THR A 29 11.96 -15.34 -13.93
N PHE A 30 12.33 -14.83 -12.76
CA PHE A 30 13.72 -14.68 -12.30
C PHE A 30 14.07 -15.54 -11.08
N GLY A 31 13.12 -16.31 -10.55
CA GLY A 31 13.32 -17.19 -9.39
C GLY A 31 13.31 -16.48 -8.04
N PHE A 32 13.81 -17.15 -7.01
CA PHE A 32 13.66 -16.75 -5.59
C PHE A 32 14.52 -15.56 -5.13
N GLN A 33 15.22 -14.88 -6.03
CA GLN A 33 16.13 -13.78 -5.66
C GLN A 33 15.40 -12.64 -4.93
N PHE A 34 14.12 -12.41 -5.21
CA PHE A 34 13.33 -11.36 -4.60
C PHE A 34 13.11 -11.56 -3.07
N VAL A 35 13.31 -12.77 -2.55
CA VAL A 35 13.16 -13.06 -1.10
C VAL A 35 14.14 -12.27 -0.23
N VAL A 36 15.28 -11.83 -0.77
CA VAL A 36 16.28 -11.01 -0.05
C VAL A 36 15.68 -9.70 0.49
N ILE A 37 14.67 -9.14 -0.20
CA ILE A 37 13.96 -7.94 0.27
C ILE A 37 13.20 -8.21 1.57
N ASN A 38 12.57 -9.39 1.70
CA ASN A 38 11.85 -9.75 2.93
C ASN A 38 12.80 -9.88 4.13
N LEU A 39 14.00 -10.42 3.92
CA LEU A 39 15.02 -10.50 4.96
C LEU A 39 15.48 -9.09 5.41
N SER A 40 15.61 -8.17 4.45
CA SER A 40 15.95 -6.77 4.76
C SER A 40 14.86 -6.10 5.60
N TYR A 41 13.58 -6.31 5.29
CA TYR A 41 12.48 -5.80 6.10
C TYR A 41 12.45 -6.38 7.52
N LEU A 42 12.80 -7.65 7.70
CA LEU A 42 12.85 -8.29 9.01
C LEU A 42 13.86 -7.58 9.93
N VAL A 43 15.01 -7.19 9.39
CA VAL A 43 16.08 -6.51 10.16
C VAL A 43 15.77 -5.02 10.36
N PHE A 44 15.27 -4.33 9.34
CA PHE A 44 15.12 -2.88 9.40
C PHE A 44 13.87 -2.42 10.16
N THR A 45 12.81 -3.24 10.20
CA THR A 45 11.58 -2.94 10.96
C THR A 45 11.83 -2.68 12.45
N PRO A 46 12.53 -3.54 13.21
CA PRO A 46 12.81 -3.27 14.62
C PRO A 46 13.75 -2.06 14.80
N VAL A 47 14.72 -1.87 13.90
CA VAL A 47 15.61 -0.69 13.93
C VAL A 47 14.80 0.60 13.77
N ALA A 48 13.88 0.64 12.82
CA ALA A 48 12.96 1.76 12.62
C ALA A 48 12.07 2.00 13.85
N ALA A 49 11.51 0.94 14.42
CA ALA A 49 10.63 1.00 15.58
C ALA A 49 11.32 1.50 16.86
N TYR A 50 12.57 1.08 17.12
CA TYR A 50 13.27 1.45 18.35
C TYR A 50 14.14 2.70 18.24
N LEU A 51 14.67 3.04 17.06
CA LEU A 51 15.54 4.21 16.90
C LEU A 51 14.79 5.44 16.38
N TYR A 52 14.00 5.27 15.32
CA TYR A 52 13.38 6.41 14.63
C TYR A 52 12.05 6.80 15.26
N LEU A 53 11.17 5.83 15.53
CA LEU A 53 9.84 6.06 16.11
C LEU A 53 9.86 6.92 17.40
N PRO A 54 10.72 6.66 18.42
CA PRO A 54 10.70 7.47 19.64
C PRO A 54 11.11 8.93 19.41
N VAL A 55 11.91 9.23 18.38
CA VAL A 55 12.29 10.60 18.04
C VAL A 55 11.06 11.38 17.56
N PHE A 56 10.26 10.79 16.67
CA PHE A 56 9.03 11.43 16.17
C PHE A 56 7.98 11.60 17.27
N PHE A 57 7.81 10.59 18.13
CA PHE A 57 6.87 10.68 19.26
C PHE A 57 7.28 11.74 20.28
N LYS A 58 8.57 11.85 20.63
CA LYS A 58 9.08 12.88 21.55
C LYS A 58 8.90 14.29 21.01
N LEU A 59 9.03 14.47 19.70
CA LEU A 59 8.86 15.77 19.05
C LEU A 59 7.38 16.17 18.87
N GLN A 60 6.44 15.26 19.18
CA GLN A 60 5.01 15.39 18.86
C GLN A 60 4.75 15.84 17.41
N ALA A 61 5.64 15.48 16.50
CA ALA A 61 5.53 15.83 15.10
C ALA A 61 4.41 14.99 14.49
N THR A 62 3.39 15.65 13.94
CA THR A 62 2.27 14.97 13.27
C THR A 62 2.63 14.50 11.86
N SER A 63 3.72 15.04 11.30
CA SER A 63 4.21 14.72 9.97
C SER A 63 5.73 14.64 9.93
N VAL A 64 6.26 13.72 9.12
CA VAL A 64 7.71 13.63 8.83
C VAL A 64 8.23 14.95 8.23
N TYR A 65 7.40 15.68 7.50
CA TYR A 65 7.77 16.99 6.93
C TYR A 65 7.95 18.06 8.00
N GLN A 66 7.23 17.96 9.12
CA GLN A 66 7.40 18.87 10.25
C GLN A 66 8.77 18.66 10.92
N TYR A 67 9.22 17.41 11.02
CA TYR A 67 10.58 17.11 11.46
C TYR A 67 11.65 17.71 10.52
N LEU A 68 11.45 17.58 9.20
CA LEU A 68 12.34 18.18 8.20
C LEU A 68 12.37 19.72 8.30
N GLU A 69 11.23 20.35 8.59
CA GLU A 69 11.16 21.80 8.80
C GLU A 69 11.98 22.24 10.02
N LEU A 70 11.85 21.52 11.15
CA LEU A 70 12.58 21.83 12.37
C LEU A 70 14.09 21.63 12.22
N ARG A 71 14.52 20.67 11.40
CA ARG A 71 15.95 20.34 11.22
C ARG A 71 16.63 21.14 10.10
N PHE A 72 15.94 21.38 8.99
CA PHE A 72 16.53 21.94 7.76
C PHE A 72 15.82 23.20 7.24
N GLY A 73 14.71 23.60 7.86
CA GLY A 73 13.95 24.79 7.50
C GLY A 73 12.81 24.55 6.51
N LYS A 74 12.07 25.63 6.23
CA LYS A 74 10.82 25.62 5.45
C LYS A 74 11.00 25.24 3.98
N THR A 75 12.15 25.56 3.39
CA THR A 75 12.47 25.23 1.99
C THR A 75 12.55 23.73 1.78
N THR A 76 13.25 23.01 2.65
CA THR A 76 13.35 21.54 2.61
C THR A 76 12.00 20.87 2.83
N ARG A 77 11.17 21.42 3.73
CA ARG A 77 9.79 20.93 3.92
C ARG A 77 9.01 20.99 2.62
N LEU A 78 8.95 22.16 1.98
CA LEU A 78 8.19 22.36 0.75
C LEU A 78 8.71 21.48 -0.38
N ALA A 79 10.03 21.42 -0.59
CA ALA A 79 10.63 20.58 -1.61
C ALA A 79 10.30 19.09 -1.41
N ALA A 80 10.46 18.57 -0.19
CA ALA A 80 10.14 17.18 0.14
C ALA A 80 8.65 16.87 -0.03
N SER A 81 7.76 17.75 0.45
CA SER A 81 6.31 17.55 0.33
C SER A 81 5.83 17.60 -1.12
N ILE A 82 6.36 18.50 -1.95
CA ILE A 82 6.03 18.58 -3.39
C ILE A 82 6.51 17.31 -4.11
N CYS A 83 7.78 16.92 -3.88
CA CYS A 83 8.36 15.74 -4.51
C CYS A 83 7.57 14.47 -4.16
N TYR A 84 7.23 14.30 -2.88
CA TYR A 84 6.42 13.16 -2.44
C TYR A 84 5.00 13.19 -2.99
N THR A 85 4.36 14.36 -3.04
CA THR A 85 3.00 14.49 -3.61
C THR A 85 3.02 14.10 -5.09
N LEU A 86 4.00 14.56 -5.85
CA LEU A 86 4.18 14.19 -7.25
C LEU A 86 4.41 12.68 -7.42
N GLN A 87 5.30 12.11 -6.60
CA GLN A 87 5.55 10.66 -6.58
C GLN A 87 4.28 9.88 -6.30
N MET A 88 3.50 10.30 -5.29
CA MET A 88 2.26 9.63 -4.90
C MET A 88 1.18 9.74 -5.97
N VAL A 89 1.04 10.88 -6.67
CA VAL A 89 0.10 11.01 -7.79
C VAL A 89 0.43 10.01 -8.91
N LEU A 90 1.71 9.90 -9.28
CA LEU A 90 2.15 8.95 -10.29
C LEU A 90 1.93 7.50 -9.85
N TYR A 91 2.30 7.18 -8.61
CA TYR A 91 2.13 5.84 -8.04
C TYR A 91 0.66 5.43 -7.97
N MET A 92 -0.22 6.31 -7.50
CA MET A 92 -1.65 6.04 -7.40
C MET A 92 -2.29 5.77 -8.77
N GLY A 93 -1.79 6.41 -9.84
CA GLY A 93 -2.22 6.08 -11.21
C GLY A 93 -1.95 4.63 -11.58
N VAL A 94 -0.76 4.10 -11.24
CA VAL A 94 -0.41 2.69 -11.46
C VAL A 94 -1.23 1.76 -10.57
N VAL A 95 -1.49 2.16 -9.31
CA VAL A 95 -2.29 1.38 -8.36
C VAL A 95 -3.73 1.20 -8.85
N VAL A 96 -4.36 2.24 -9.41
CA VAL A 96 -5.73 2.15 -9.94
C VAL A 96 -5.79 1.32 -11.23
N TYR A 97 -4.68 1.24 -11.98
CA TYR A 97 -4.64 0.48 -13.22
C TYR A 97 -4.84 -1.03 -12.99
N ALA A 98 -4.19 -1.62 -12.00
CA ALA A 98 -4.29 -3.07 -11.72
C ALA A 98 -5.73 -3.58 -11.50
N PRO A 99 -6.56 -3.01 -10.60
CA PRO A 99 -7.94 -3.44 -10.43
C PRO A 99 -8.82 -3.08 -11.63
N SER A 100 -8.52 -1.99 -12.36
CA SER A 100 -9.28 -1.65 -13.58
C SER A 100 -9.07 -2.68 -14.70
N LEU A 101 -7.86 -3.23 -14.83
CA LEU A 101 -7.54 -4.30 -15.78
C LEU A 101 -8.26 -5.60 -15.40
N ALA A 102 -8.30 -5.93 -14.10
CA ALA A 102 -9.09 -7.07 -13.62
C ALA A 102 -10.59 -6.89 -13.89
N LEU A 103 -11.12 -5.67 -13.69
CA LEU A 103 -12.52 -5.35 -13.96
C LEU A 103 -12.86 -5.45 -15.45
N GLU A 104 -12.00 -4.93 -16.33
CA GLU A 104 -12.11 -5.10 -17.79
C GLU A 104 -12.18 -6.59 -18.16
N ALA A 105 -11.27 -7.41 -17.63
CA ALA A 105 -11.21 -8.84 -17.94
C ALA A 105 -12.46 -9.62 -17.49
N LEU A 106 -13.08 -9.23 -16.37
CA LEU A 106 -14.26 -9.90 -15.82
C LEU A 106 -15.57 -9.43 -16.43
N THR A 107 -15.68 -8.15 -16.78
CA THR A 107 -16.95 -7.53 -17.21
C THR A 107 -17.01 -7.20 -18.70
N GLY A 108 -15.86 -7.18 -19.39
CA GLY A 108 -15.77 -6.77 -20.80
C GLY A 108 -15.96 -5.27 -21.04
N ILE A 109 -16.04 -4.46 -19.99
CA ILE A 109 -16.21 -3.00 -20.08
C ILE A 109 -14.91 -2.34 -20.57
N ASN A 110 -15.01 -1.28 -21.38
CA ASN A 110 -13.85 -0.53 -21.87
C ASN A 110 -12.96 -0.03 -20.70
N ARG A 111 -11.64 -0.11 -20.89
CA ARG A 111 -10.58 0.33 -19.94
C ARG A 111 -10.86 1.68 -19.32
N VAL A 112 -11.21 2.66 -20.14
CA VAL A 112 -11.40 4.05 -19.66
C VAL A 112 -12.57 4.12 -18.69
N SER A 113 -13.68 3.44 -18.98
CA SER A 113 -14.83 3.35 -18.07
C SER A 113 -14.52 2.57 -16.79
N ALA A 114 -13.69 1.52 -16.86
CA ALA A 114 -13.27 0.77 -15.68
C ALA A 114 -12.37 1.60 -14.75
N ILE A 115 -11.45 2.39 -15.31
CA ILE A 115 -10.59 3.30 -14.53
C ILE A 115 -11.44 4.39 -13.86
N LEU A 116 -12.35 5.02 -14.61
CA LEU A 116 -13.21 6.08 -14.09
C LEU A 116 -14.15 5.58 -12.98
N SER A 117 -14.76 4.40 -13.15
CA SER A 117 -15.64 3.83 -12.14
C SER A 117 -14.89 3.49 -10.85
N MET A 118 -13.71 2.85 -10.95
CA MET A 118 -12.87 2.53 -9.80
C MET A 118 -12.41 3.80 -9.06
N GLY A 119 -11.95 4.81 -9.80
CA GLY A 119 -11.52 6.09 -9.24
C GLY A 119 -12.65 6.85 -8.52
N LEU A 120 -13.85 6.86 -9.12
CA LEU A 120 -15.04 7.50 -8.52
C LEU A 120 -15.47 6.80 -7.23
N VAL A 121 -15.63 5.47 -7.26
CA VAL A 121 -16.01 4.70 -6.06
C VAL A 121 -14.98 4.90 -4.96
N CYS A 122 -13.69 4.80 -5.29
CA CYS A 122 -12.59 4.98 -4.34
C CYS A 122 -12.59 6.37 -3.70
N SER A 123 -12.71 7.41 -4.52
CA SER A 123 -12.74 8.79 -4.04
C SER A 123 -13.98 9.07 -3.17
N PHE A 124 -15.13 8.52 -3.56
CA PHE A 124 -16.39 8.76 -2.87
C PHE A 124 -16.39 8.18 -1.44
N TYR A 125 -16.05 6.89 -1.29
CA TYR A 125 -16.03 6.29 0.05
C TYR A 125 -14.91 6.87 0.93
N SER A 126 -13.76 7.23 0.33
CA SER A 126 -12.64 7.83 1.05
C SER A 126 -12.98 9.22 1.59
N THR A 127 -13.70 10.02 0.80
CA THR A 127 -14.09 11.39 1.18
C THR A 127 -15.14 11.38 2.29
N ILE A 128 -16.14 10.49 2.20
CA ILE A 128 -17.24 10.42 3.18
C ILE A 128 -16.77 9.81 4.50
N GLY A 129 -15.98 8.74 4.43
CA GLY A 129 -15.61 7.97 5.60
C GLY A 129 -14.35 8.44 6.32
N GLY A 130 -13.51 9.24 5.65
CA GLY A 130 -12.23 9.71 6.18
C GLY A 130 -11.27 8.58 6.55
N MET A 131 -10.21 8.89 7.31
CA MET A 131 -9.20 7.89 7.67
C MET A 131 -9.78 6.66 8.37
N LYS A 132 -10.76 6.81 9.27
CA LYS A 132 -11.31 5.64 10.00
C LYS A 132 -12.00 4.64 9.07
N ALA A 133 -12.74 5.11 8.07
CA ALA A 133 -13.39 4.20 7.12
C ALA A 133 -12.35 3.54 6.20
N VAL A 134 -11.35 4.29 5.74
CA VAL A 134 -10.26 3.76 4.91
C VAL A 134 -9.52 2.64 5.65
N LEU A 135 -9.20 2.84 6.93
CA LEU A 135 -8.58 1.79 7.76
C LEU A 135 -9.44 0.52 7.84
N MET A 136 -10.77 0.66 7.94
CA MET A 136 -11.67 -0.50 7.99
C MET A 136 -11.73 -1.21 6.63
N THR A 137 -11.85 -0.47 5.53
CA THR A 137 -11.85 -1.06 4.19
C THR A 137 -10.53 -1.77 3.88
N ASP A 138 -9.40 -1.23 4.33
CA ASP A 138 -8.08 -1.88 4.20
C ASP A 138 -8.00 -3.23 4.92
N VAL A 139 -8.59 -3.32 6.12
CA VAL A 139 -8.65 -4.58 6.88
C VAL A 139 -9.47 -5.61 6.12
N PHE A 140 -10.64 -5.25 5.61
CA PHE A 140 -11.47 -6.15 4.79
C PHE A 140 -10.75 -6.57 3.51
N GLN A 141 -10.12 -5.62 2.81
CA GLN A 141 -9.36 -5.90 1.59
C GLN A 141 -8.21 -6.88 1.86
N SER A 142 -7.48 -6.71 2.96
CA SER A 142 -6.38 -7.59 3.34
C SER A 142 -6.85 -9.03 3.58
N ILE A 143 -7.98 -9.20 4.28
CA ILE A 143 -8.56 -10.52 4.53
C ILE A 143 -8.92 -11.20 3.21
N LEU A 144 -9.57 -10.47 2.29
CA LEU A 144 -9.91 -10.99 0.96
C LEU A 144 -8.66 -11.37 0.15
N MET A 145 -7.60 -10.57 0.24
CA MET A 145 -6.33 -10.86 -0.43
C MET A 145 -5.71 -12.18 0.09
N PHE A 146 -5.64 -12.38 1.41
CA PHE A 146 -5.13 -13.64 1.97
C PHE A 146 -5.99 -14.83 1.56
N LEU A 147 -7.32 -14.72 1.64
CA LEU A 147 -8.23 -15.78 1.21
C LEU A 147 -8.04 -16.13 -0.28
N GLY A 148 -7.84 -15.12 -1.14
CA GLY A 148 -7.55 -15.31 -2.56
C GLY A 148 -6.23 -16.04 -2.81
N VAL A 149 -5.17 -15.68 -2.09
CA VAL A 149 -3.87 -16.37 -2.21
C VAL A 149 -3.98 -17.82 -1.74
N PHE A 150 -4.60 -18.08 -0.59
CA PHE A 150 -4.76 -19.45 -0.08
C PHE A 150 -5.65 -20.32 -0.97
N SER A 151 -6.71 -19.77 -1.55
CA SER A 151 -7.58 -20.52 -2.46
C SER A 151 -6.86 -20.89 -3.75
N ILE A 152 -6.04 -19.99 -4.31
CA ILE A 152 -5.20 -20.28 -5.49
C ILE A 152 -4.19 -21.39 -5.17
N ILE A 153 -3.50 -21.32 -4.02
CA ILE A 153 -2.55 -22.36 -3.60
C ILE A 153 -3.27 -23.71 -3.42
N GLY A 154 -4.45 -23.71 -2.77
CA GLY A 154 -5.24 -24.92 -2.59
C GLY A 154 -5.70 -25.54 -3.91
N ALA A 155 -6.19 -24.72 -4.85
CA ALA A 155 -6.57 -25.19 -6.18
C ALA A 155 -5.37 -25.73 -6.98
N ALA A 156 -4.21 -25.08 -6.88
CA ALA A 156 -2.98 -25.53 -7.53
C ALA A 156 -2.49 -26.88 -6.97
N LEU A 157 -2.64 -27.11 -5.67
CA LEU A 157 -2.30 -28.39 -5.03
C LEU A 157 -3.27 -29.52 -5.41
N LEU A 158 -4.54 -29.20 -5.69
CA LEU A 158 -5.57 -30.17 -6.11
C LEU A 158 -5.51 -30.53 -7.60
N GLN A 159 -4.84 -29.71 -8.42
CA GLN A 159 -4.61 -29.97 -9.84
C GLN A 159 -3.37 -30.83 -10.12
N HIS A 160 -2.61 -31.17 -9.08
CA HIS A 160 -1.53 -32.17 -9.09
C HIS A 160 -2.00 -33.49 -8.46
#